data_AF-A0A442FYI5-F1
#
_entry.id   AF-A0A442FYI5-F1
#
_cell.length_a   1.000
_cell.length_b   1.000
_cell.length_c   1.000
_cell.angle_alpha   90.00
_cell.angle_beta   90.00
_cell.angle_gamma   90.00
#
_symmetry.space_group_name_H-M   'P 1'
#
loop_
_entity.id
_entity.type
_entity.pdbx_description
1 polymer ?
#
loop_
_entity_poly.entity_id
_entity_poly.type
_entity_poly.pdbx_seq_one_letter_code
_entity_poly.pdbx_strand_id
1 'polypeptide(L)' 'MRKRDRERWERIQLAGGLKPTLRDRAVAFVQEKGEVRRRELTEIGIPRCYLARMCDEGLLIKVGYGIYRATDRESA' A
#
# COMPACT_ATOMS: atom_id res chain seq x y z
N MET A 1 -13.12 1.49 15.63
CA MET A 1 -12.18 0.61 14.91
C MET A 1 -12.98 -0.36 14.03
N ARG A 2 -13.06 -0.17 12.71
CA ARG A 2 -13.92 -0.99 11.82
C ARG A 2 -13.14 -2.19 11.27
N LYS A 3 -13.39 -3.39 11.81
CA LYS A 3 -12.83 -4.69 11.37
C LYS A 3 -13.06 -5.03 9.87
N ARG A 4 -14.05 -4.40 9.23
CA ARG A 4 -14.57 -4.78 7.90
C ARG A 4 -13.59 -4.69 6.72
N ASP A 5 -12.59 -3.82 6.78
CA ASP A 5 -11.60 -3.70 5.70
C ASP A 5 -10.50 -4.76 5.78
N ARG A 6 -10.16 -5.21 7.00
CA ARG A 6 -9.06 -6.16 7.24
C ARG A 6 -9.44 -7.55 6.72
N GLU A 7 -10.67 -8.00 6.96
CA GLU A 7 -11.14 -9.33 6.52
C GLU A 7 -11.40 -9.42 5.01
N ARG A 8 -11.66 -8.30 4.33
CA ARG A 8 -11.79 -8.28 2.86
C ARG A 8 -10.44 -8.55 2.18
N TRP A 9 -9.33 -8.17 2.82
CA TRP A 9 -7.98 -8.25 2.29
C TRP A 9 -7.48 -9.71 2.18
N GLU A 10 -7.71 -10.53 3.20
CA GLU A 10 -7.30 -11.95 3.18
C GLU A 10 -8.12 -12.76 2.17
N ARG A 11 -9.39 -12.41 1.95
CA ARG A 11 -10.27 -13.10 0.99
C ARG A 11 -9.95 -12.83 -0.47
N ILE A 12 -9.39 -11.66 -0.79
CA ILE A 12 -9.05 -11.29 -2.17
C ILE A 12 -7.76 -11.98 -2.62
N GLN A 13 -6.77 -12.12 -1.74
CA GLN A 13 -5.52 -12.82 -2.05
C GLN A 13 -5.70 -14.32 -2.35
N LEU A 14 -6.74 -14.95 -1.80
CA LEU A 14 -7.03 -16.37 -2.03
C LEU A 14 -7.73 -16.65 -3.38
N ALA A 15 -8.30 -15.63 -4.04
CA ALA A 15 -9.08 -15.76 -5.25
C ALA A 15 -8.35 -15.08 -6.41
N GLY A 16 -7.48 -15.83 -7.09
CA GLY A 16 -6.57 -15.38 -8.16
C GLY A 16 -7.24 -14.67 -9.35
N GLY A 17 -7.59 -13.40 -9.17
CA GLY A 17 -8.03 -12.52 -10.23
C GLY A 17 -8.91 -11.38 -9.74
N LEU A 18 -8.34 -10.30 -9.23
CA LEU A 18 -9.13 -9.13 -8.86
C LEU A 18 -8.44 -7.82 -9.24
N LYS A 19 -9.23 -6.95 -9.87
CA LYS A 19 -8.90 -5.57 -10.27
C LYS A 19 -8.00 -4.90 -9.22
N PRO A 20 -6.89 -4.27 -9.62
CA PRO A 20 -5.92 -3.72 -8.69
C PRO A 20 -6.62 -2.69 -7.81
N THR A 21 -6.74 -3.03 -6.52
CA THR A 21 -7.33 -2.14 -5.52
C THR A 21 -6.43 -0.94 -5.33
N LEU A 22 -6.95 0.13 -4.72
CA LEU A 22 -6.16 1.33 -4.44
C LEU A 22 -4.88 1.03 -3.64
N ARG A 23 -4.91 -0.02 -2.81
CA ARG A 23 -3.75 -0.52 -2.05
C ARG A 23 -2.74 -1.22 -2.95
N ASP A 24 -3.23 -2.10 -3.82
CA ASP A 24 -2.40 -2.84 -4.77
C ASP A 24 -1.68 -1.89 -5.72
N ARG A 25 -2.39 -0.88 -6.24
CA ARG A 25 -1.79 0.20 -7.04
C ARG A 25 -0.71 0.97 -6.27
N ALA A 26 -0.93 1.25 -4.99
CA ALA A 26 0.06 1.90 -4.16
C ALA A 26 1.31 1.05 -4.00
N VAL A 27 1.15 -0.22 -3.66
CA VAL A 27 2.25 -1.14 -3.44
C VAL A 27 3.01 -1.38 -4.75
N ALA A 28 2.31 -1.64 -5.85
CA ALA A 28 2.92 -1.82 -7.17
C ALA A 28 3.70 -0.58 -7.62
N PHE A 29 3.13 0.62 -7.44
CA PHE A 29 3.82 1.87 -7.80
C PHE A 29 5.08 2.10 -6.97
N VAL A 30 5.03 1.79 -5.67
CA VAL A 30 6.19 1.93 -4.80
C VAL A 30 7.21 0.82 -5.02
N GLN A 31 6.80 -0.39 -5.40
CA GLN A 31 7.74 -1.44 -5.80
C GLN A 31 8.44 -1.10 -7.12
N GLU A 32 7.71 -0.58 -8.11
CA GLU A 32 8.27 -0.19 -9.41
C GLU A 32 9.31 0.94 -9.27
N LYS A 33 9.04 1.94 -8.43
CA LYS A 33 9.93 3.09 -8.22
C LYS A 33 10.92 2.93 -7.05
N GLY A 34 10.72 1.93 -6.19
CA GLY A 34 11.46 1.73 -4.95
C GLY A 34 11.10 2.74 -3.85
N GLU A 35 11.53 3.99 -4.01
CA GLU A 35 11.30 5.08 -3.04
C GLU A 35 10.43 6.17 -3.65
N VAL A 36 9.25 6.37 -3.07
CA VAL A 36 8.23 7.25 -3.64
C VAL A 36 7.87 8.36 -2.68
N ARG A 37 7.77 9.57 -3.22
CA ARG A 37 7.30 10.72 -2.45
C ARG A 37 5.79 10.70 -2.25
N ARG A 38 5.34 11.25 -1.13
CA ARG A 38 3.91 11.49 -0.83
C ARG A 38 3.21 12.18 -2.00
N ARG A 39 3.87 13.12 -2.67
CA ARG A 39 3.33 13.83 -3.84
C ARG A 39 2.97 12.86 -4.96
N GLU A 40 3.91 12.02 -5.38
CA GLU A 40 3.66 11.04 -6.45
C GLU A 40 2.55 10.06 -6.08
N LEU A 41 2.50 9.60 -4.83
CA LEU A 41 1.40 8.77 -4.33
C LEU A 41 0.05 9.50 -4.42
N THR A 42 0.02 10.80 -4.11
CA THR A 42 -1.19 11.61 -4.22
C THR A 42 -1.58 11.86 -5.67
N GLU A 43 -0.60 12.02 -6.57
CA GLU A 43 -0.80 12.22 -8.01
C GLU A 43 -1.42 10.98 -8.68
N ILE A 44 -1.06 9.78 -8.24
CA ILE A 44 -1.73 8.54 -8.68
C ILE A 44 -3.08 8.28 -7.99
N GLY A 45 -3.55 9.22 -7.17
CA GLY A 45 -4.86 9.20 -6.52
C GLY A 45 -4.89 8.52 -5.15
N ILE A 46 -3.74 8.37 -4.47
CA ILE A 46 -3.70 7.79 -3.11
C ILE A 46 -3.73 8.91 -2.06
N PRO A 47 -4.79 8.97 -1.24
CA PRO A 47 -4.89 9.99 -0.21
C PRO A 47 -3.87 9.80 0.91
N ARG A 48 -3.41 10.90 1.50
CA ARG A 48 -2.46 10.90 2.63
C ARG A 48 -2.94 10.08 3.84
N CYS A 49 -4.25 10.08 4.12
CA CYS A 49 -4.82 9.30 5.22
C CYS A 49 -4.67 7.78 5.01
N TYR A 50 -4.64 7.34 3.75
CA TYR A 50 -4.43 5.93 3.39
C TYR A 50 -2.97 5.51 3.54
N LEU A 51 -2.00 6.42 3.34
CA LEU A 51 -0.57 6.11 3.54
C LEU A 51 -0.25 5.75 4.98
N ALA A 52 -0.78 6.50 5.94
CA ALA A 52 -0.61 6.20 7.36
C ALA A 52 -1.18 4.82 7.71
N ARG A 53 -2.31 4.47 7.11
CA ARG A 53 -2.97 3.18 7.30
C ARG A 53 -2.22 2.03 6.63
N MET A 54 -1.66 2.23 5.44
CA MET A 54 -0.78 1.26 4.78
C MET A 54 0.52 1.06 5.57
N CYS A 55 1.00 2.10 6.25
CA CYS A 55 2.14 2.01 7.14
C CYS A 55 1.81 1.21 8.41
N ASP A 56 0.64 1.42 9.01
CA ASP A 56 0.14 0.64 10.15
C ASP A 56 -0.09 -0.84 9.80
N GLU A 57 -0.57 -1.11 8.58
CA GLU A 57 -0.77 -2.47 8.06
C GLU A 57 0.54 -3.13 7.58
N GLY A 58 1.67 -2.41 7.61
CA GLY A 58 2.98 -2.94 7.24
C GLY A 58 3.20 -3.12 5.73
N LEU A 59 2.38 -2.48 4.89
CA LEU A 59 2.51 -2.52 3.42
C LEU A 59 3.54 -1.52 2.90
N LEU A 60 3.66 -0.37 3.58
CA LEU A 60 4.62 0.67 3.27
C LEU A 60 5.44 0.99 4.51
N ILE A 61 6.70 1.37 4.32
CA ILE A 61 7.56 1.92 5.36
C ILE A 61 7.87 3.37 5.04
N LYS A 62 7.84 4.22 6.06
CA LYS A 62 8.26 5.62 5.94
C LYS A 62 9.77 5.69 6.13
N VAL A 63 10.52 5.80 5.03
CA VAL A 63 11.99 5.86 5.05
C VAL A 63 12.52 7.28 5.34
N GLY A 64 11.70 8.31 5.11
CA GLY A 64 12.11 9.70 5.32
C GLY A 64 10.95 10.69 5.38
N TYR A 65 11.25 11.98 5.39
CA TYR A 65 10.21 13.02 5.44
C TYR A 65 9.36 13.02 4.15
N GLY A 66 8.21 12.36 4.22
CA GLY A 66 7.29 12.23 3.09
C GLY A 66 7.78 11.27 2.01
N ILE A 67 8.73 10.38 2.32
CA ILE A 67 9.22 9.33 1.44
C ILE A 67 8.74 7.99 1.99
N TYR A 68 8.17 7.18 1.12
CA TYR A 68 7.65 5.86 1.42
C TYR A 68 8.28 4.83 0.51
N ARG A 69 8.53 3.65 1.06
CA ARG A 69 9.02 2.48 0.33
C ARG A 69 8.07 1.31 0.60
N ALA A 70 7.96 0.38 -0.34
CA ALA A 70 7.19 -0.84 -0.13
C ALA A 70 7.91 -1.65 0.95
N THR A 71 7.15 -2.20 1.90
CA THR A 71 7.69 -3.30 2.69
C THR A 71 7.99 -4.40 1.70
N ASP A 72 9.27 -4.72 1.56
CA ASP A 72 9.68 -5.97 0.94
C ASP A 72 9.17 -7.06 1.86
N ARG A 73 7.93 -7.51 1.61
CA ARG A 73 7.48 -8.77 2.17
C ARG A 73 8.13 -9.81 1.30
N GLU A 74 9.43 -9.97 1.49
CA GLU A 74 10.15 -11.14 1.04
C GLU A 74 9.29 -12.32 1.48
N SER A 75 8.83 -13.08 0.50
CA SER A 75 8.16 -14.34 0.73
C SER A 75 9.21 -15.27 1.35
N ALA A 76 9.33 -15.25 2.68
CA ALA A 76 10.05 -16.24 3.46
C ALA A 76 9.07 -17.35 3.90
#